data_AF-A0A1I0P016-F1
#
_entry.id   AF-A0A1I0P016-F1
#
_cell.length_a   1.000
_cell.length_b   1.000
_cell.length_c   1.000
_cell.angle_alpha   90.00
_cell.angle_beta   90.00
_cell.angle_gamma   90.00
#
_symmetry.space_group_name_H-M   'P 1'
#
loop_
_entity.id
_entity.type
_entity.pdbx_description
1 polymer ?
#
loop_
_entity_poly.entity_id
_entity_poly.type
_entity_poly.pdbx_seq_one_letter_code
_entity_poly.pdbx_strand_id
1 'polypeptide(L)'
;MMRNLSTLIILLTFTLPLAAQGFDDLPTPGGEEKVIDNTPDSIAKALTNRPAPGSTRQGTNPVLFLIGNSTMRNGTLGNGNNGQWGWGFFASQYFDGRRITVENQALGGMSTRTFYTDLWPAVREALKPGDWVIVSIGHNDTADFFDAKRARGVIPGVDPDTLVVGFNERRQQNDTVYSYGTYLRRYISEIRAKGANPILMSLTPRDAYEGGKIVRKPQTQWAAYVAAVEGVPFVDLNEISGAKLDRFTPWKDKYHFFGDHIHTSAFGAELNARSAAEGIWYSQNPLLKPLQEMMQNIELPTYGENREDGKPMVFITGDSTVKNADKDKNGMWGWGSQAGLIFDPDKITWENVAMAGRSTRSYLREGRWDKVYNALQPGDFVLIQFGHNDICPITDKKERGVIPGTADTCHVYQMETDGRYEVVYSFGWYLRKFIDDVREKGATPILLSLTPRNEWPTGKIERRNDTYGRWYREVVSETGVDFVDIHNISADFLDKKFAGKNPERCKQKASIYFNNDHTHTSLIGAQMNAKSLAKGLKQLHHPLANYLKK
;
A
#
# COMPACT_ATOMS: atom_id res chain seq x y z
N MET A 1 11.74 46.42 -46.68
CA MET A 1 11.02 45.13 -46.68
C MET A 1 12.03 44.01 -46.46
N MET A 2 11.80 43.17 -45.44
CA MET A 2 12.35 41.82 -45.19
C MET A 2 13.90 41.66 -45.16
N ARG A 3 14.55 41.54 -43.98
CA ARG A 3 14.76 40.34 -43.14
C ARG A 3 15.32 39.12 -43.87
N ASN A 4 16.55 38.74 -43.53
CA ASN A 4 17.12 37.39 -43.38
C ASN A 4 18.52 37.53 -42.74
N LEU A 5 19.09 36.64 -41.95
CA LEU A 5 18.64 35.65 -40.95
C LEU A 5 19.97 35.11 -40.39
N SER A 6 20.29 35.38 -39.11
CA SER A 6 21.53 34.89 -38.48
C SER A 6 21.26 33.52 -37.86
N THR A 7 22.04 32.52 -38.26
CA THR A 7 21.97 31.15 -37.75
C THR A 7 22.62 31.07 -36.36
N LEU A 8 21.82 30.78 -35.34
CA LEU A 8 22.29 30.38 -34.00
C LEU A 8 21.86 28.93 -33.77
N ILE A 9 22.84 28.03 -33.66
CA ILE A 9 22.64 26.62 -33.31
C ILE A 9 22.50 26.55 -31.79
N ILE A 10 21.30 26.21 -31.31
CA ILE A 10 21.03 25.90 -29.90
C ILE A 10 20.93 24.37 -29.77
N LEU A 11 21.75 23.81 -28.89
CA LEU A 11 21.69 22.42 -28.42
C LEU A 11 20.35 22.17 -27.73
N LEU A 12 19.52 21.28 -28.30
CA LEU A 12 18.36 20.71 -27.64
C LEU A 12 18.81 19.60 -26.68
N THR A 13 18.66 19.85 -25.38
CA THR A 13 18.69 18.81 -24.36
C THR A 13 17.28 18.21 -24.26
N PHE A 14 17.13 16.95 -24.70
CA PHE A 14 15.90 16.20 -24.45
C PHE A 14 15.91 15.69 -23.02
N THR A 15 15.20 16.37 -22.12
CA THR A 15 14.73 15.79 -20.87
C THR A 15 13.36 15.18 -21.11
N LEU A 16 13.27 13.84 -21.16
CA LEU A 16 11.99 13.15 -21.04
C LEU A 16 11.44 13.40 -19.62
N PRO A 17 10.19 13.84 -19.45
CA PRO A 17 9.60 13.86 -18.13
C PRO A 17 9.31 12.42 -17.70
N LEU A 18 9.80 12.05 -16.52
CA LEU A 18 9.27 10.92 -15.77
C LEU A 18 7.75 11.11 -15.67
N ALA A 19 6.98 10.09 -16.07
CA ALA A 19 5.58 9.98 -15.70
C ALA A 19 5.49 9.86 -14.17
N ALA A 20 5.34 11.00 -13.50
CA ALA A 20 4.60 11.04 -12.25
C ALA A 20 3.17 10.65 -12.63
N GLN A 21 2.64 9.58 -12.03
CA GLN A 21 1.19 9.39 -12.01
C GLN A 21 0.61 10.66 -11.38
N GLY A 22 -0.05 11.46 -12.21
CA GLY A 22 -0.54 12.78 -11.83
C GLY A 22 -1.60 12.65 -10.76
N PHE A 23 -1.48 13.47 -9.71
CA PHE A 23 -2.53 13.77 -8.74
C PHE A 23 -3.64 14.65 -9.36
N ASP A 24 -3.76 14.68 -10.69
CA ASP A 24 -4.69 15.54 -11.45
C ASP A 24 -6.11 14.95 -11.54
N ASP A 25 -6.34 13.72 -11.06
CA ASP A 25 -7.61 12.97 -11.21
C ASP A 25 -8.46 12.84 -9.92
N LEU A 26 -8.33 13.76 -8.96
CA LEU A 26 -9.04 13.68 -7.67
C LEU A 26 -10.30 14.56 -7.62
N PRO A 27 -11.32 14.21 -6.80
CA PRO A 27 -12.62 14.90 -6.81
C PRO A 27 -12.49 16.37 -6.39
N THR A 28 -13.09 17.26 -7.18
CA THR A 28 -13.17 18.70 -6.92
C THR A 28 -14.33 19.03 -5.96
N PRO A 29 -14.12 19.82 -4.89
CA PRO A 29 -15.22 20.45 -4.15
C PRO A 29 -15.72 21.68 -4.95
N GLY A 30 -17.00 21.69 -5.35
CA GLY A 30 -17.53 22.72 -6.27
C GLY A 30 -17.81 24.11 -5.68
N GLY A 31 -17.69 25.15 -6.53
CA GLY A 31 -18.41 26.44 -6.43
C GLY A 31 -17.54 27.72 -6.46
N GLU A 32 -17.62 28.46 -7.57
CA GLU A 32 -16.94 29.73 -7.94
C GLU A 32 -15.44 29.63 -8.24
N GLU A 33 -14.91 30.44 -9.18
CA GLU A 33 -13.49 30.50 -9.60
C GLU A 33 -12.57 30.73 -8.39
N LYS A 34 -12.30 29.65 -7.67
CA LYS A 34 -11.37 29.57 -6.56
C LYS A 34 -10.20 28.77 -7.05
N VAL A 35 -9.02 29.36 -6.89
CA VAL A 35 -7.73 28.71 -7.05
C VAL A 35 -7.83 27.30 -6.44
N ILE A 36 -7.65 26.29 -7.29
CA ILE A 36 -7.77 24.88 -6.90
C ILE A 36 -6.55 24.54 -6.05
N ASP A 37 -6.78 24.26 -4.77
CA ASP A 37 -5.74 23.78 -3.88
C ASP A 37 -5.56 22.26 -4.04
N ASN A 38 -4.68 21.88 -4.96
CA ASN A 38 -4.30 20.49 -5.23
C ASN A 38 -3.18 19.99 -4.30
N THR A 39 -3.00 20.62 -3.14
CA THR A 39 -2.05 20.11 -2.16
C THR A 39 -2.47 18.72 -1.66
N PRO A 40 -1.50 17.87 -1.29
CA PRO A 40 -1.79 16.55 -0.72
C PRO A 40 -2.73 16.58 0.49
N ASP A 41 -2.70 17.65 1.30
CA ASP A 41 -3.56 17.77 2.49
C ASP A 41 -5.03 18.07 2.12
N SER A 42 -5.27 18.92 1.12
CA SER A 42 -6.61 19.21 0.60
C SER A 42 -7.23 17.99 -0.07
N ILE A 43 -6.42 17.20 -0.77
CA ILE A 43 -6.79 15.89 -1.34
C ILE A 43 -7.18 14.89 -0.24
N ALA A 44 -6.32 14.72 0.78
CA ALA A 44 -6.58 13.79 1.87
C ALA A 44 -7.86 14.16 2.64
N LYS A 45 -8.11 15.46 2.86
CA LYS A 45 -9.36 15.96 3.45
C LYS A 45 -10.57 15.67 2.55
N ALA A 46 -10.46 15.86 1.24
CA ALA A 46 -11.55 15.56 0.30
C ALA A 46 -11.91 14.06 0.30
N LEU A 47 -10.90 13.18 0.30
CA LEU A 47 -11.09 11.72 0.32
C LEU A 47 -11.67 11.21 1.65
N THR A 48 -11.40 11.90 2.75
CA THR A 48 -11.94 11.54 4.08
C THR A 48 -13.28 12.18 4.38
N ASN A 49 -13.71 13.24 3.68
CA ASN A 49 -15.03 13.81 3.87
C ASN A 49 -16.13 12.85 3.37
N ARG A 50 -17.32 12.86 3.98
CA ARG A 50 -18.50 12.24 3.37
C ARG A 50 -19.20 13.34 2.57
N PRO A 51 -19.03 13.40 1.24
CA PRO A 51 -19.55 14.51 0.44
C PRO A 51 -21.08 14.56 0.51
N ALA A 52 -21.65 15.73 0.20
CA ALA A 52 -23.09 15.82 -0.04
C ALA A 52 -23.44 14.94 -1.25
N PRO A 53 -24.54 14.15 -1.21
CA PRO A 53 -24.83 13.23 -2.31
C PRO A 53 -24.86 13.90 -3.69
N GLY A 54 -24.07 13.37 -4.61
CA GLY A 54 -23.93 13.83 -5.99
C GLY A 54 -23.05 15.06 -6.18
N SER A 55 -22.44 15.59 -5.11
CA SER A 55 -21.63 16.80 -5.19
C SER A 55 -20.28 16.60 -5.87
N THR A 56 -19.81 15.35 -6.03
CA THR A 56 -18.56 15.07 -6.74
C THR A 56 -18.73 15.01 -8.26
N ARG A 57 -19.95 15.19 -8.79
CA ARG A 57 -20.20 15.10 -10.22
C ARG A 57 -19.48 16.20 -11.00
N GLN A 58 -18.77 15.80 -12.06
CA GLN A 58 -18.09 16.71 -12.97
C GLN A 58 -18.82 16.75 -14.31
N GLY A 59 -19.41 17.91 -14.65
CA GLY A 59 -20.16 18.07 -15.89
C GLY A 59 -21.28 17.03 -16.05
N THR A 60 -21.25 16.31 -17.17
CA THR A 60 -22.20 15.24 -17.50
C THR A 60 -21.70 13.84 -17.12
N ASN A 61 -20.53 13.73 -16.50
CA ASN A 61 -19.97 12.43 -16.14
C ASN A 61 -20.86 11.72 -15.11
N PRO A 62 -20.97 10.39 -15.18
CA PRO A 62 -21.61 9.61 -14.14
C PRO A 62 -20.86 9.69 -12.81
N VAL A 63 -21.54 9.34 -11.74
CA VAL A 63 -20.98 9.14 -10.39
C VAL A 63 -21.13 7.68 -10.01
N LEU A 64 -20.07 7.09 -9.46
CA LEU A 64 -20.11 5.81 -8.77
C LEU A 64 -20.34 6.03 -7.27
N PHE A 65 -21.58 5.83 -6.82
CA PHE A 65 -21.93 5.88 -5.41
C PHE A 65 -21.57 4.56 -4.71
N LEU A 66 -20.85 4.66 -3.60
CA LEU A 66 -20.58 3.52 -2.71
C LEU A 66 -21.49 3.63 -1.48
N ILE A 67 -22.39 2.66 -1.29
CA ILE A 67 -23.22 2.59 -0.08
C ILE A 67 -22.84 1.37 0.77
N GLY A 68 -22.59 1.61 2.05
CA GLY A 68 -21.98 0.62 2.92
C GLY A 68 -21.86 1.04 4.38
N ASN A 69 -21.02 0.32 5.11
CA ASN A 69 -20.83 0.44 6.55
C ASN A 69 -19.37 0.73 6.93
N SER A 70 -18.96 0.39 8.16
CA SER A 70 -17.64 0.72 8.72
C SER A 70 -16.46 0.09 7.98
N THR A 71 -16.66 -1.00 7.25
CA THR A 71 -15.59 -1.61 6.43
C THR A 71 -15.38 -0.88 5.10
N MET A 72 -16.31 -0.01 4.69
CA MET A 72 -16.22 0.83 3.49
C MET A 72 -15.88 2.29 3.84
N ARG A 73 -16.37 2.79 4.98
CA ARG A 73 -15.94 4.05 5.61
C ARG A 73 -15.85 3.87 7.13
N ASN A 74 -14.64 3.85 7.67
CA ASN A 74 -14.45 3.65 9.11
C ASN A 74 -15.00 4.82 9.94
N GLY A 75 -15.82 4.53 10.96
CA GLY A 75 -16.42 5.54 11.82
C GLY A 75 -17.15 6.66 11.05
N THR A 76 -17.19 7.85 11.65
CA THR A 76 -17.74 9.06 11.02
C THR A 76 -16.70 9.74 10.12
N LEU A 77 -15.46 9.84 10.61
CA LEU A 77 -14.40 10.61 9.95
C LEU A 77 -13.74 9.85 8.80
N GLY A 78 -13.60 8.52 8.88
CA GLY A 78 -12.97 7.72 7.82
C GLY A 78 -11.52 8.10 7.51
N ASN A 79 -10.81 8.70 8.48
CA ASN A 79 -9.50 9.34 8.26
C ASN A 79 -8.30 8.61 8.91
N GLY A 80 -8.51 7.39 9.40
CA GLY A 80 -7.45 6.57 9.98
C GLY A 80 -6.91 7.02 11.32
N ASN A 81 -7.56 7.96 12.02
CA ASN A 81 -7.10 8.47 13.32
C ASN A 81 -7.04 7.42 14.44
N ASN A 82 -7.66 6.27 14.23
CA ASN A 82 -7.63 5.09 15.08
C ASN A 82 -6.90 3.90 14.43
N GLY A 83 -6.16 4.14 13.33
CA GLY A 83 -5.46 3.11 12.54
C GLY A 83 -6.35 2.26 11.63
N GLN A 84 -7.67 2.44 11.69
CA GLN A 84 -8.63 1.68 10.88
C GLN A 84 -9.03 2.45 9.62
N TRP A 85 -9.11 1.73 8.50
CA TRP A 85 -9.50 2.27 7.21
C TRP A 85 -10.63 1.46 6.58
N GLY A 86 -11.49 2.14 5.83
CA GLY A 86 -12.52 1.50 5.01
C GLY A 86 -12.10 1.50 3.54
N TRP A 87 -12.40 0.42 2.82
CA TRP A 87 -11.93 0.25 1.44
C TRP A 87 -12.44 1.32 0.46
N GLY A 88 -13.59 1.92 0.74
CA GLY A 88 -14.15 2.99 -0.08
C GLY A 88 -13.28 4.25 -0.12
N PHE A 89 -12.35 4.42 0.83
CA PHE A 89 -11.33 5.48 0.78
C PHE A 89 -10.37 5.30 -0.41
N PHE A 90 -10.00 4.06 -0.71
CA PHE A 90 -9.04 3.71 -1.76
C PHE A 90 -9.70 3.41 -3.11
N ALA A 91 -11.03 3.36 -3.19
CA ALA A 91 -11.75 2.91 -4.38
C ALA A 91 -11.53 3.81 -5.61
N SER A 92 -11.37 5.12 -5.42
CA SER A 92 -11.20 6.09 -6.52
C SER A 92 -9.96 5.83 -7.38
N GLN A 93 -8.91 5.19 -6.84
CA GLN A 93 -7.66 4.94 -7.57
C GLN A 93 -7.83 4.00 -8.78
N TYR A 94 -8.96 3.29 -8.87
CA TYR A 94 -9.28 2.33 -9.92
C TYR A 94 -10.22 2.87 -11.01
N PHE A 95 -10.57 4.16 -10.95
CA PHE A 95 -11.47 4.80 -11.89
C PHE A 95 -10.86 6.06 -12.49
N ASP A 96 -11.06 6.29 -13.78
CA ASP A 96 -10.58 7.48 -14.48
C ASP A 96 -11.43 8.68 -14.06
N GLY A 97 -10.85 9.56 -13.24
CA GLY A 97 -11.53 10.73 -12.67
C GLY A 97 -12.10 11.69 -13.72
N ARG A 98 -11.57 11.65 -14.95
CA ARG A 98 -12.04 12.46 -16.09
C ARG A 98 -13.30 11.89 -16.72
N ARG A 99 -13.67 10.65 -16.39
CA ARG A 99 -14.82 9.92 -16.95
C ARG A 99 -15.88 9.59 -15.91
N ILE A 100 -15.50 9.37 -14.66
CA ILE A 100 -16.41 9.04 -13.56
C ILE A 100 -15.80 9.49 -12.23
N THR A 101 -16.62 10.00 -11.31
CA THR A 101 -16.17 10.25 -9.93
C THR A 101 -16.69 9.18 -8.98
N VAL A 102 -15.88 8.82 -7.98
CA VAL A 102 -16.25 7.84 -6.95
C VAL A 102 -16.67 8.57 -5.68
N GLU A 103 -17.88 8.32 -5.22
CA GLU A 103 -18.50 9.01 -4.09
C GLU A 103 -18.81 8.04 -2.95
N ASN A 104 -17.97 8.04 -1.92
CA ASN A 104 -18.13 7.17 -0.76
C ASN A 104 -19.20 7.70 0.21
N GLN A 105 -20.44 7.24 0.03
CA GLN A 105 -21.59 7.58 0.87
C GLN A 105 -21.77 6.64 2.07
N ALA A 106 -20.90 5.63 2.24
CA ALA A 106 -20.93 4.74 3.39
C ALA A 106 -20.78 5.50 4.72
N LEU A 107 -21.26 4.90 5.81
CA LEU A 107 -21.05 5.45 7.15
C LEU A 107 -20.90 4.34 8.19
N GLY A 108 -19.94 4.51 9.10
CA GLY A 108 -19.67 3.57 10.17
C GLY A 108 -20.93 3.24 11.00
N GLY A 109 -21.11 1.94 11.27
CA GLY A 109 -22.24 1.45 12.04
C GLY A 109 -23.57 1.32 11.29
N MET A 110 -23.67 1.67 10.01
CA MET A 110 -24.92 1.47 9.27
C MET A 110 -25.22 -0.01 9.02
N SER A 111 -26.47 -0.41 9.23
CA SER A 111 -27.02 -1.66 8.71
C SER A 111 -27.74 -1.41 7.38
N THR A 112 -28.11 -2.47 6.67
CA THR A 112 -28.87 -2.38 5.43
C THR A 112 -30.14 -1.55 5.62
N ARG A 113 -30.83 -1.74 6.74
CA ARG A 113 -32.03 -0.97 7.11
C ARG A 113 -31.71 0.47 7.48
N THR A 114 -30.77 0.73 8.38
CA THR A 114 -30.56 2.12 8.86
C THR A 114 -29.97 3.00 7.78
N PHE A 115 -29.16 2.44 6.86
CA PHE A 115 -28.75 3.19 5.68
C PHE A 115 -29.96 3.53 4.81
N TYR A 116 -30.85 2.56 4.56
CA TYR A 116 -32.04 2.74 3.75
C TYR A 116 -32.97 3.83 4.33
N THR A 117 -33.12 3.89 5.65
CA THR A 117 -34.00 4.87 6.29
C THR A 117 -33.34 6.24 6.47
N ASP A 118 -32.05 6.29 6.79
CA ASP A 118 -31.41 7.51 7.30
C ASP A 118 -30.59 8.24 6.23
N LEU A 119 -29.94 7.52 5.31
CA LEU A 119 -28.96 8.10 4.37
C LEU A 119 -29.38 7.94 2.91
N TRP A 120 -30.05 6.84 2.57
CA TRP A 120 -30.48 6.54 1.22
C TRP A 120 -31.41 7.58 0.58
N PRO A 121 -32.37 8.22 1.29
CA PRO A 121 -33.26 9.18 0.65
C PRO A 121 -32.53 10.33 -0.06
N ALA A 122 -31.45 10.84 0.54
CA ALA A 122 -30.64 11.89 -0.05
C ALA A 122 -29.79 11.39 -1.23
N VAL A 123 -29.22 10.18 -1.12
CA VAL A 123 -28.47 9.55 -2.22
C VAL A 123 -29.39 9.28 -3.42
N ARG A 124 -30.55 8.67 -3.18
CA ARG A 124 -31.58 8.40 -4.19
C ARG A 124 -31.99 9.67 -4.93
N GLU A 125 -32.14 10.78 -4.23
CA GLU A 125 -32.55 12.04 -4.85
C GLU A 125 -31.45 12.65 -5.72
N ALA A 126 -30.18 12.43 -5.36
CA ALA A 126 -29.03 12.90 -6.13
C ALA A 126 -28.70 12.06 -7.38
N LEU A 127 -29.27 10.85 -7.50
CA LEU A 127 -29.04 9.97 -8.65
C LEU A 127 -29.52 10.61 -9.96
N LYS A 128 -28.72 10.45 -11.01
CA LYS A 128 -29.03 10.80 -12.39
C LYS A 128 -28.92 9.57 -13.30
N PRO A 129 -29.57 9.59 -14.47
CA PRO A 129 -29.40 8.54 -15.46
C PRO A 129 -27.93 8.32 -15.81
N GLY A 130 -27.51 7.04 -15.85
CA GLY A 130 -26.13 6.65 -16.14
C GLY A 130 -25.21 6.53 -14.91
N ASP A 131 -25.64 6.97 -13.73
CA ASP A 131 -24.89 6.74 -12.49
C ASP A 131 -24.78 5.26 -12.14
N TRP A 132 -23.86 4.94 -11.24
CA TRP A 132 -23.63 3.59 -10.72
C TRP A 132 -23.77 3.58 -9.21
N VAL A 133 -24.31 2.50 -8.65
CA VAL A 133 -24.44 2.34 -7.21
C VAL A 133 -23.97 0.95 -6.80
N ILE A 134 -22.86 0.88 -6.06
CA ILE A 134 -22.42 -0.35 -5.39
C ILE A 134 -23.10 -0.44 -4.03
N VAL A 135 -23.90 -1.50 -3.86
CA VAL A 135 -24.55 -1.85 -2.59
C VAL A 135 -23.75 -2.97 -1.93
N SER A 136 -22.93 -2.62 -0.94
CA SER A 136 -22.17 -3.57 -0.11
C SER A 136 -22.39 -3.24 1.37
N ILE A 137 -23.49 -3.77 1.92
CA ILE A 137 -23.94 -3.51 3.29
C ILE A 137 -24.56 -4.77 3.90
N GLY A 138 -24.45 -4.91 5.23
CA GLY A 138 -24.90 -6.12 5.94
C GLY A 138 -24.15 -6.47 7.23
N HIS A 139 -22.97 -5.89 7.48
CA HIS A 139 -22.14 -6.26 8.66
C HIS A 139 -22.82 -6.01 10.01
N ASN A 140 -23.76 -5.07 10.07
CA ASN A 140 -24.43 -4.64 11.29
C ASN A 140 -25.87 -5.17 11.40
N ASP A 141 -26.28 -6.07 10.51
CA ASP A 141 -27.67 -6.50 10.35
C ASP A 141 -28.13 -7.50 11.43
N THR A 142 -27.20 -8.08 12.19
CA THR A 142 -27.48 -9.06 13.25
C THR A 142 -27.86 -8.41 14.60
N ALA A 143 -28.08 -7.10 14.63
CA ALA A 143 -28.50 -6.38 15.84
C ALA A 143 -29.99 -6.61 16.14
N ASP A 144 -30.45 -6.17 17.32
CA ASP A 144 -31.87 -6.17 17.67
C ASP A 144 -32.70 -5.26 16.74
N PHE A 145 -33.96 -5.64 16.51
CA PHE A 145 -34.86 -4.96 15.59
C PHE A 145 -35.33 -3.59 16.09
N PHE A 146 -35.58 -3.46 17.39
CA PHE A 146 -36.32 -2.32 17.97
C PHE A 146 -35.64 -1.68 19.17
N ASP A 147 -34.34 -1.94 19.39
CA ASP A 147 -33.61 -1.42 20.54
C ASP A 147 -33.50 0.12 20.55
N ALA A 148 -33.56 0.73 21.73
CA ALA A 148 -33.46 2.18 21.92
C ALA A 148 -32.17 2.84 21.40
N LYS A 149 -31.08 2.08 21.18
CA LYS A 149 -29.76 2.66 20.89
C LYS A 149 -29.45 2.70 19.40
N ARG A 150 -29.76 1.63 18.68
CA ARG A 150 -29.27 1.35 17.33
C ARG A 150 -30.43 1.06 16.37
N ALA A 151 -31.34 0.16 16.75
CA ALA A 151 -32.44 -0.35 15.93
C ALA A 151 -31.96 -0.79 14.54
N ARG A 152 -30.89 -1.60 14.51
CA ARG A 152 -30.15 -1.95 13.28
C ARG A 152 -30.55 -3.27 12.66
N GLY A 153 -31.25 -4.12 13.39
CA GLY A 153 -31.54 -5.48 12.95
C GLY A 153 -32.34 -5.55 11.65
N VAL A 154 -32.02 -6.58 10.88
CA VAL A 154 -32.63 -6.94 9.59
C VAL A 154 -32.99 -8.42 9.62
N ILE A 155 -34.12 -8.80 9.03
CA ILE A 155 -34.53 -10.21 9.07
C ILE A 155 -33.60 -11.03 8.14
N PRO A 156 -32.99 -12.12 8.62
CA PRO A 156 -32.13 -12.97 7.79
C PRO A 156 -32.86 -13.54 6.56
N GLY A 157 -32.13 -13.73 5.46
CA GLY A 157 -32.65 -14.38 4.25
C GLY A 157 -33.14 -13.42 3.16
N VAL A 158 -33.80 -14.01 2.16
CA VAL A 158 -34.13 -13.35 0.88
C VAL A 158 -35.63 -13.30 0.58
N ASP A 159 -36.46 -13.79 1.48
CA ASP A 159 -37.91 -13.89 1.30
C ASP A 159 -38.54 -12.48 1.22
N PRO A 160 -39.20 -12.13 0.11
CA PRO A 160 -39.82 -10.81 -0.06
C PRO A 160 -40.98 -10.54 0.92
N ASP A 161 -41.69 -11.58 1.36
CA ASP A 161 -42.93 -11.47 2.14
C ASP A 161 -42.67 -11.43 3.65
N THR A 162 -41.43 -11.65 4.07
CA THR A 162 -41.04 -11.64 5.48
C THR A 162 -40.86 -10.20 5.99
N LEU A 163 -41.72 -9.80 6.93
CA LEU A 163 -41.62 -8.53 7.66
C LEU A 163 -42.04 -8.67 9.13
N VAL A 164 -41.55 -7.75 9.96
CA VAL A 164 -41.97 -7.57 11.35
C VAL A 164 -42.28 -6.10 11.59
N VAL A 165 -43.42 -5.81 12.21
CA VAL A 165 -43.81 -4.45 12.63
C VAL A 165 -43.67 -4.34 14.15
N GLY A 166 -43.07 -3.27 14.61
CA GLY A 166 -42.90 -3.00 16.04
C GLY A 166 -42.59 -1.54 16.33
N PHE A 167 -42.65 -1.15 17.60
CA PHE A 167 -42.30 0.20 18.01
C PHE A 167 -40.77 0.35 18.05
N ASN A 168 -40.22 1.23 17.22
CA ASN A 168 -38.80 1.55 17.22
C ASN A 168 -38.50 2.58 18.31
N GLU A 169 -37.91 2.12 19.42
CA GLU A 169 -37.58 2.96 20.56
C GLU A 169 -36.56 4.07 20.20
N ARG A 170 -35.64 3.82 19.26
CA ARG A 170 -34.70 4.87 18.82
C ARG A 170 -35.40 6.00 18.09
N ARG A 171 -36.41 5.70 17.26
CA ARG A 171 -37.12 6.69 16.44
C ARG A 171 -38.41 7.20 17.06
N GLN A 172 -38.88 6.59 18.15
CA GLN A 172 -40.14 6.90 18.82
C GLN A 172 -41.35 6.81 17.87
N GLN A 173 -41.37 5.79 17.00
CA GLN A 173 -42.45 5.53 16.05
C GLN A 173 -42.58 4.04 15.73
N ASN A 174 -43.73 3.61 15.21
CA ASN A 174 -43.85 2.28 14.61
C ASN A 174 -42.95 2.18 13.37
N ASP A 175 -42.34 1.01 13.21
CA ASP A 175 -41.37 0.72 12.16
C ASP A 175 -41.59 -0.69 11.60
N THR A 176 -41.24 -0.87 10.33
CA THR A 176 -41.34 -2.15 9.62
C THR A 176 -39.96 -2.63 9.24
N VAL A 177 -39.61 -3.82 9.71
CA VAL A 177 -38.35 -4.50 9.42
C VAL A 177 -38.61 -5.54 8.34
N TYR A 178 -37.85 -5.50 7.27
CA TYR A 178 -37.93 -6.47 6.18
C TYR A 178 -36.75 -7.44 6.20
N SER A 179 -36.82 -8.48 5.36
CA SER A 179 -35.67 -9.34 5.08
C SER A 179 -34.53 -8.58 4.39
N TYR A 180 -33.31 -9.10 4.55
CA TYR A 180 -32.12 -8.58 3.87
C TYR A 180 -32.36 -8.48 2.35
N GLY A 181 -32.89 -9.54 1.76
CA GLY A 181 -33.21 -9.54 0.33
C GLY A 181 -34.27 -8.52 -0.07
N THR A 182 -35.29 -8.29 0.76
CA THR A 182 -36.30 -7.24 0.49
C THR A 182 -35.67 -5.85 0.46
N TYR A 183 -34.78 -5.50 1.39
CA TYR A 183 -34.09 -4.20 1.32
C TYR A 183 -33.22 -4.08 0.06
N LEU A 184 -32.47 -5.12 -0.31
CA LEU A 184 -31.67 -5.11 -1.54
C LEU A 184 -32.54 -4.88 -2.80
N ARG A 185 -33.70 -5.53 -2.89
CA ARG A 185 -34.66 -5.30 -3.99
C ARG A 185 -35.19 -3.86 -4.02
N ARG A 186 -35.44 -3.26 -2.87
CA ARG A 186 -35.88 -1.85 -2.78
C ARG A 186 -34.80 -0.90 -3.27
N TYR A 187 -33.54 -1.10 -2.87
CA TYR A 187 -32.41 -0.35 -3.44
C TYR A 187 -32.37 -0.49 -4.96
N ILE A 188 -32.37 -1.72 -5.48
CA ILE A 188 -32.32 -1.99 -6.93
C ILE A 188 -33.47 -1.29 -7.67
N SER A 189 -34.70 -1.43 -7.19
CA SER A 189 -35.88 -0.81 -7.81
C SER A 189 -35.77 0.70 -7.85
N GLU A 190 -35.30 1.33 -6.78
CA GLU A 190 -35.20 2.78 -6.67
C GLU A 190 -34.03 3.36 -7.47
N ILE A 191 -32.92 2.61 -7.56
CA ILE A 191 -31.78 2.94 -8.44
C ILE A 191 -32.25 2.93 -9.91
N ARG A 192 -32.95 1.87 -10.32
CA ARG A 192 -33.50 1.74 -11.69
C ARG A 192 -34.51 2.83 -12.01
N ALA A 193 -35.37 3.20 -11.06
CA ALA A 193 -36.35 4.27 -11.23
C ALA A 193 -35.71 5.64 -11.52
N LYS A 194 -34.45 5.84 -11.13
CA LYS A 194 -33.66 7.04 -11.42
C LYS A 194 -32.79 6.91 -12.69
N GLY A 195 -32.89 5.79 -13.41
CA GLY A 195 -32.08 5.50 -14.60
C GLY A 195 -30.61 5.16 -14.30
N ALA A 196 -30.28 4.85 -13.04
CA ALA A 196 -28.94 4.47 -12.61
C ALA A 196 -28.76 2.93 -12.61
N ASN A 197 -27.52 2.49 -12.47
CA ASN A 197 -27.10 1.10 -12.61
C ASN A 197 -26.72 0.49 -11.24
N PRO A 198 -27.53 -0.44 -10.71
CA PRO A 198 -27.23 -1.10 -9.43
C PRO A 198 -26.21 -2.22 -9.60
N ILE A 199 -25.28 -2.34 -8.65
CA ILE A 199 -24.35 -3.46 -8.49
C ILE A 199 -24.48 -3.97 -7.06
N LEU A 200 -24.79 -5.26 -6.89
CA LEU A 200 -24.68 -5.89 -5.57
C LEU A 200 -23.25 -6.40 -5.36
N MET A 201 -22.70 -6.14 -4.19
CA MET A 201 -21.34 -6.57 -3.85
C MET A 201 -21.35 -7.21 -2.45
N SER A 202 -20.74 -8.38 -2.33
CA SER A 202 -20.68 -9.08 -1.05
C SER A 202 -19.81 -8.35 -0.03
N LEU A 203 -19.96 -8.72 1.24
CA LEU A 203 -19.26 -8.08 2.34
C LEU A 203 -17.76 -8.39 2.33
N THR A 204 -16.93 -7.49 2.84
CA THR A 204 -15.51 -7.80 3.12
C THR A 204 -15.41 -8.98 4.10
N PRO A 205 -14.36 -9.82 4.00
CA PRO A 205 -14.12 -10.86 4.99
C PRO A 205 -13.76 -10.24 6.36
N ARG A 206 -13.86 -11.07 7.41
CA ARG A 206 -13.49 -10.73 8.80
C ARG A 206 -12.32 -11.60 9.23
N ASP A 207 -11.57 -11.17 10.25
CA ASP A 207 -10.53 -11.96 10.89
C ASP A 207 -11.15 -13.13 11.69
N ALA A 208 -11.65 -14.13 10.96
CA ALA A 208 -12.35 -15.29 11.48
C ALA A 208 -12.06 -16.47 10.57
N TYR A 209 -11.47 -17.53 11.13
CA TYR A 209 -11.00 -18.68 10.37
C TYR A 209 -11.64 -19.98 10.86
N GLU A 210 -11.95 -20.86 9.91
CA GLU A 210 -12.41 -22.22 10.16
C GLU A 210 -11.67 -23.16 9.21
N GLY A 211 -11.06 -24.23 9.74
CA GLY A 211 -10.26 -25.16 8.93
C GLY A 211 -9.05 -24.51 8.23
N GLY A 212 -8.49 -23.45 8.81
CA GLY A 212 -7.37 -22.70 8.23
C GLY A 212 -7.74 -21.76 7.08
N LYS A 213 -9.04 -21.57 6.80
CA LYS A 213 -9.55 -20.65 5.80
C LYS A 213 -10.44 -19.59 6.42
N ILE A 214 -10.43 -18.39 5.85
CA ILE A 214 -11.25 -17.28 6.31
C ILE A 214 -12.72 -17.55 6.00
N VAL A 215 -13.59 -17.28 6.98
CA VAL A 215 -15.01 -17.65 6.92
C VAL A 215 -15.76 -16.78 5.92
N ARG A 216 -16.51 -17.42 5.01
CA ARG A 216 -17.44 -16.76 4.10
C ARG A 216 -18.81 -16.58 4.74
N LYS A 217 -19.44 -15.42 4.56
CA LYS A 217 -20.72 -15.07 5.22
C LYS A 217 -21.94 -15.50 4.40
N PRO A 218 -23.03 -16.00 5.02
CA PRO A 218 -24.27 -16.33 4.30
C PRO A 218 -24.88 -15.17 3.50
N GLN A 219 -24.67 -13.93 3.96
CA GLN A 219 -25.10 -12.71 3.25
C GLN A 219 -24.56 -12.65 1.82
N THR A 220 -23.38 -13.20 1.55
CA THR A 220 -22.81 -13.33 0.20
C THR A 220 -23.76 -14.11 -0.71
N GLN A 221 -24.26 -15.27 -0.25
CA GLN A 221 -25.17 -16.11 -1.03
C GLN A 221 -26.54 -15.43 -1.21
N TRP A 222 -27.03 -14.73 -0.18
CA TRP A 222 -28.28 -13.98 -0.28
C TRP A 222 -28.21 -12.83 -1.28
N ALA A 223 -27.12 -12.05 -1.26
CA ALA A 223 -26.89 -10.98 -2.22
C ALA A 223 -26.74 -11.52 -3.65
N ALA A 224 -26.00 -12.63 -3.83
CA ALA A 224 -25.87 -13.31 -5.13
C ALA A 224 -27.22 -13.79 -5.66
N TYR A 225 -28.05 -14.39 -4.79
CA TYR A 225 -29.40 -14.82 -5.15
C TYR A 225 -30.28 -13.65 -5.60
N VAL A 226 -30.32 -12.55 -4.83
CA VAL A 226 -31.08 -11.36 -5.20
C VAL A 226 -30.57 -10.77 -6.51
N ALA A 227 -29.25 -10.71 -6.71
CA ALA A 227 -28.66 -10.21 -7.95
C ALA A 227 -29.10 -11.04 -9.17
N ALA A 228 -29.10 -12.36 -9.04
CA ALA A 228 -29.54 -13.27 -10.10
C ALA A 228 -31.03 -13.11 -10.43
N VAL A 229 -31.89 -13.05 -9.40
CA VAL A 229 -33.34 -12.87 -9.57
C VAL A 229 -33.68 -11.52 -10.19
N GLU A 230 -33.04 -10.45 -9.71
CA GLU A 230 -33.30 -9.09 -10.17
C GLU A 230 -32.60 -8.76 -11.49
N GLY A 231 -31.69 -9.61 -11.97
CA GLY A 231 -30.91 -9.38 -13.18
C GLY A 231 -29.95 -8.19 -13.06
N VAL A 232 -29.22 -8.09 -11.95
CA VAL A 232 -28.19 -7.07 -11.72
C VAL A 232 -26.81 -7.71 -11.53
N PRO A 233 -25.71 -7.00 -11.82
CA PRO A 233 -24.37 -7.51 -11.54
C PRO A 233 -24.16 -7.85 -10.06
N PHE A 234 -23.43 -8.95 -9.83
CA PHE A 234 -22.92 -9.34 -8.53
C PHE A 234 -21.40 -9.40 -8.57
N VAL A 235 -20.75 -8.82 -7.55
CA VAL A 235 -19.31 -8.94 -7.32
C VAL A 235 -19.07 -9.61 -5.96
N ASP A 236 -18.40 -10.76 -5.98
CA ASP A 236 -18.10 -11.51 -4.76
C ASP A 236 -16.80 -11.02 -4.08
N LEU A 237 -16.85 -9.82 -3.51
CA LEU A 237 -15.74 -9.24 -2.76
C LEU A 237 -15.27 -10.15 -1.60
N ASN A 238 -16.20 -10.83 -0.92
CA ASN A 238 -15.92 -11.75 0.17
C ASN A 238 -14.98 -12.88 -0.28
N GLU A 239 -15.28 -13.48 -1.44
CA GLU A 239 -14.45 -14.54 -2.02
C GLU A 239 -13.12 -14.01 -2.55
N ILE A 240 -13.14 -12.92 -3.32
CA ILE A 240 -11.92 -12.38 -3.94
C ILE A 240 -10.91 -11.93 -2.88
N SER A 241 -11.35 -11.18 -1.86
CA SER A 241 -10.49 -10.76 -0.75
C SER A 241 -10.11 -11.94 0.13
N GLY A 242 -11.06 -12.83 0.42
CA GLY A 242 -10.82 -13.96 1.30
C GLY A 242 -9.81 -14.95 0.72
N ALA A 243 -9.86 -15.23 -0.58
CA ALA A 243 -8.90 -16.10 -1.25
C ALA A 243 -7.47 -15.55 -1.22
N LYS A 244 -7.30 -14.22 -1.11
CA LYS A 244 -5.99 -13.60 -0.91
C LYS A 244 -5.48 -13.84 0.50
N LEU A 245 -6.33 -13.62 1.50
CA LEU A 245 -6.01 -13.84 2.92
C LEU A 245 -5.72 -15.34 3.20
N ASP A 246 -6.45 -16.26 2.55
CA ASP A 246 -6.19 -17.71 2.65
C ASP A 246 -4.78 -18.15 2.23
N ARG A 247 -4.01 -17.28 1.55
CA ARG A 247 -2.63 -17.56 1.11
C ARG A 247 -1.57 -16.94 2.01
N PHE A 248 -1.97 -16.03 2.91
CA PHE A 248 -1.03 -15.31 3.75
C PHE A 248 -0.65 -16.14 4.97
N THR A 249 0.48 -15.77 5.59
CA THR A 249 0.83 -16.30 6.91
C THR A 249 -0.10 -15.69 7.97
N PRO A 250 -0.35 -16.36 9.12
CA PRO A 250 -1.14 -15.78 10.20
C PRO A 250 -0.59 -14.44 10.70
N TRP A 251 0.72 -14.24 10.62
CA TRP A 251 1.36 -12.97 10.96
C TRP A 251 0.99 -11.87 9.96
N LYS A 252 1.01 -12.18 8.65
CA LYS A 252 0.62 -11.25 7.60
C LYS A 252 -0.86 -10.91 7.62
N ASP A 253 -1.73 -11.88 7.86
CA ASP A 253 -3.16 -11.65 8.00
C ASP A 253 -3.48 -10.65 9.12
N LYS A 254 -2.80 -10.80 10.27
CA LYS A 254 -3.07 -9.99 11.47
C LYS A 254 -2.94 -8.49 11.21
N TYR A 255 -1.96 -8.04 10.42
CA TYR A 255 -1.78 -6.61 10.15
C TYR A 255 -2.70 -6.06 9.06
N HIS A 256 -3.46 -6.89 8.35
CA HIS A 256 -4.54 -6.41 7.46
C HIS A 256 -5.77 -5.97 8.26
N PHE A 257 -5.91 -6.44 9.50
CA PHE A 257 -6.89 -5.98 10.48
C PHE A 257 -6.24 -5.03 11.49
N PHE A 258 -7.05 -4.20 12.16
CA PHE A 258 -6.52 -3.26 13.15
C PHE A 258 -7.43 -3.08 14.36
N GLY A 259 -6.93 -3.47 15.54
CA GLY A 259 -7.61 -3.30 16.84
C GLY A 259 -8.76 -4.28 17.12
N ASP A 260 -9.42 -4.81 16.09
CA ASP A 260 -10.48 -5.80 16.20
C ASP A 260 -10.56 -6.73 14.98
N HIS A 261 -11.49 -7.69 15.00
CA HIS A 261 -11.64 -8.73 13.99
C HIS A 261 -12.53 -8.35 12.78
N ILE A 262 -12.91 -7.07 12.65
CA ILE A 262 -13.85 -6.59 11.62
C ILE A 262 -13.21 -5.50 10.77
N HIS A 263 -12.52 -4.56 11.40
CA HIS A 263 -12.01 -3.38 10.75
C HIS A 263 -10.58 -3.59 10.26
N THR A 264 -10.34 -3.13 9.04
CA THR A 264 -9.06 -3.26 8.38
C THR A 264 -8.10 -2.14 8.74
N SER A 265 -6.80 -2.42 8.72
CA SER A 265 -5.76 -1.40 8.58
C SER A 265 -5.79 -0.78 7.18
N ALA A 266 -4.87 0.13 6.87
CA ALA A 266 -4.68 0.61 5.50
C ALA A 266 -4.42 -0.55 4.52
N PHE A 267 -3.56 -1.51 4.88
CA PHE A 267 -3.26 -2.68 4.04
C PHE A 267 -4.50 -3.52 3.72
N GLY A 268 -5.34 -3.80 4.72
CA GLY A 268 -6.58 -4.55 4.49
C GLY A 268 -7.61 -3.77 3.68
N ALA A 269 -7.70 -2.46 3.88
CA ALA A 269 -8.61 -1.60 3.13
C ALA A 269 -8.19 -1.49 1.66
N GLU A 270 -6.90 -1.35 1.38
CA GLU A 270 -6.33 -1.38 0.02
C GLU A 270 -6.56 -2.75 -0.66
N LEU A 271 -6.31 -3.86 0.06
CA LEU A 271 -6.58 -5.21 -0.44
C LEU A 271 -8.06 -5.38 -0.83
N ASN A 272 -8.98 -4.87 -0.01
CA ASN A 272 -10.41 -4.93 -0.30
C ASN A 272 -10.82 -4.02 -1.47
N ALA A 273 -10.30 -2.79 -1.53
CA ALA A 273 -10.58 -1.87 -2.63
C ALA A 273 -10.11 -2.45 -3.96
N ARG A 274 -8.91 -3.05 -3.95
CA ARG A 274 -8.33 -3.76 -5.07
C ARG A 274 -9.19 -4.95 -5.49
N SER A 275 -9.62 -5.76 -4.55
CA SER A 275 -10.47 -6.93 -4.80
C SER A 275 -11.83 -6.54 -5.38
N ALA A 276 -12.40 -5.43 -4.93
CA ALA A 276 -13.64 -4.88 -5.49
C ALA A 276 -13.44 -4.45 -6.95
N ALA A 277 -12.34 -3.74 -7.24
CA ALA A 277 -11.98 -3.34 -8.60
C ALA A 277 -11.72 -4.54 -9.51
N GLU A 278 -10.94 -5.53 -9.07
CA GLU A 278 -10.69 -6.78 -9.82
C GLU A 278 -11.99 -7.53 -10.11
N GLY A 279 -12.90 -7.59 -9.14
CA GLY A 279 -14.21 -8.21 -9.30
C GLY A 279 -15.08 -7.54 -10.36
N ILE A 280 -14.99 -6.21 -10.51
CA ILE A 280 -15.66 -5.49 -11.59
C ILE A 280 -14.92 -5.71 -12.91
N TRP A 281 -13.61 -5.52 -12.93
CA TRP A 281 -12.77 -5.55 -14.13
C TRP A 281 -12.79 -6.90 -14.84
N TYR A 282 -12.65 -8.00 -14.11
CA TYR A 282 -12.60 -9.35 -14.67
C TYR A 282 -13.99 -9.99 -14.83
N SER A 283 -15.06 -9.31 -14.41
CA SER A 283 -16.41 -9.83 -14.57
C SER A 283 -16.79 -9.99 -16.04
N GLN A 284 -17.40 -11.14 -16.36
CA GLN A 284 -17.96 -11.42 -17.68
C GLN A 284 -19.40 -10.92 -17.83
N ASN A 285 -19.97 -10.27 -16.81
CA ASN A 285 -21.32 -9.73 -16.88
C ASN A 285 -21.35 -8.55 -17.86
N PRO A 286 -22.12 -8.63 -18.97
CA PRO A 286 -22.11 -7.58 -20.00
C PRO A 286 -22.63 -6.23 -19.49
N LEU A 287 -23.43 -6.21 -18.41
CA LEU A 287 -23.91 -4.97 -17.80
C LEU A 287 -22.79 -4.16 -17.14
N LEU A 288 -21.63 -4.75 -16.84
CA LEU A 288 -20.49 -4.03 -16.27
C LEU A 288 -19.56 -3.41 -17.32
N LYS A 289 -19.72 -3.75 -18.61
CA LYS A 289 -18.86 -3.24 -19.70
C LYS A 289 -18.70 -1.72 -19.69
N PRO A 290 -19.77 -0.91 -19.58
CA PRO A 290 -19.59 0.55 -19.60
C PRO A 290 -18.84 1.08 -18.36
N LEU A 291 -19.00 0.44 -17.20
CA LEU A 291 -18.23 0.79 -16.00
C LEU A 291 -16.77 0.40 -16.15
N GLN A 292 -16.48 -0.80 -16.68
CA GLN A 292 -15.13 -1.29 -16.94
C GLN A 292 -14.36 -0.34 -17.87
N GLU A 293 -15.01 0.22 -18.88
CA GLU A 293 -14.39 1.20 -19.78
C GLU A 293 -13.95 2.48 -19.06
N MET A 294 -14.54 2.83 -17.91
CA MET A 294 -14.18 3.99 -17.10
C MET A 294 -13.17 3.66 -15.98
N MET A 295 -12.68 2.43 -15.92
CA MET A 295 -11.68 1.99 -14.93
C MET A 295 -10.24 2.22 -15.41
N GLN A 296 -9.30 2.31 -14.46
CA GLN A 296 -7.87 2.44 -14.70
C GLN A 296 -7.05 1.71 -13.62
N ASN A 297 -5.72 1.62 -13.83
CA ASN A 297 -4.76 1.13 -12.83
C ASN A 297 -5.04 -0.28 -12.28
N ILE A 298 -5.54 -1.17 -13.15
CA ILE A 298 -5.80 -2.56 -12.79
C ILE A 298 -4.56 -3.44 -12.92
N GLU A 299 -3.52 -3.04 -13.65
CA GLU A 299 -2.26 -3.77 -13.61
C GLU A 299 -1.43 -3.33 -12.39
N LEU A 300 -0.79 -4.30 -11.73
CA LEU A 300 0.09 -4.01 -10.60
C LEU A 300 1.43 -3.51 -11.13
N PRO A 301 1.97 -2.38 -10.64
CA PRO A 301 3.24 -1.89 -11.12
C PRO A 301 4.37 -2.84 -10.69
N THR A 302 5.36 -3.03 -11.56
CA THR A 302 6.49 -3.94 -11.34
C THR A 302 7.83 -3.24 -11.61
N TYR A 303 8.90 -3.73 -10.99
CA TYR A 303 10.27 -3.57 -11.48
C TYR A 303 10.65 -4.78 -12.37
N GLY A 304 11.91 -4.89 -12.78
CA GLY A 304 12.44 -6.07 -13.45
C GLY A 304 12.25 -6.08 -14.96
N GLU A 305 12.10 -4.92 -15.59
CA GLU A 305 11.95 -4.80 -17.06
C GLU A 305 13.15 -5.37 -17.84
N ASN A 306 14.32 -5.47 -17.18
CA ASN A 306 15.55 -6.02 -17.74
C ASN A 306 15.72 -7.53 -17.51
N ARG A 307 14.72 -8.23 -16.94
CA ARG A 307 14.76 -9.68 -16.69
C ARG A 307 15.07 -10.44 -17.99
N GLU A 308 15.93 -11.44 -17.90
CA GLU A 308 16.25 -12.35 -19.01
C GLU A 308 15.69 -13.76 -18.72
N ASP A 309 15.08 -14.37 -19.74
CA ASP A 309 14.51 -15.71 -19.63
C ASP A 309 15.57 -16.75 -19.23
N GLY A 310 15.22 -17.62 -18.28
CA GLY A 310 16.09 -18.68 -17.79
C GLY A 310 17.16 -18.22 -16.78
N LYS A 311 17.25 -16.93 -16.46
CA LYS A 311 18.13 -16.40 -15.41
C LYS A 311 17.34 -15.97 -14.17
N PRO A 312 17.79 -16.30 -12.95
CA PRO A 312 17.25 -15.69 -11.74
C PRO A 312 17.46 -14.18 -11.72
N MET A 313 16.58 -13.46 -11.02
CA MET A 313 16.71 -12.02 -10.82
C MET A 313 17.19 -11.69 -9.40
N VAL A 314 18.06 -10.69 -9.27
CA VAL A 314 18.42 -10.07 -7.99
C VAL A 314 17.84 -8.67 -7.91
N PHE A 315 16.88 -8.45 -7.02
CA PHE A 315 16.44 -7.11 -6.66
C PHE A 315 17.29 -6.56 -5.52
N ILE A 316 17.94 -5.42 -5.73
CA ILE A 316 18.77 -4.75 -4.73
C ILE A 316 17.99 -3.57 -4.14
N THR A 317 17.60 -3.67 -2.88
CA THR A 317 16.78 -2.66 -2.19
C THR A 317 17.58 -1.98 -1.07
N GLY A 318 17.28 -0.70 -0.84
CA GLY A 318 17.93 0.06 0.22
C GLY A 318 17.93 1.57 0.01
N ASP A 319 18.89 2.23 0.66
CA ASP A 319 19.00 3.67 0.75
C ASP A 319 20.13 4.28 -0.12
N SER A 320 20.60 5.48 0.24
CA SER A 320 21.64 6.22 -0.48
C SER A 320 23.03 5.57 -0.49
N THR A 321 23.27 4.59 0.39
CA THR A 321 24.49 3.78 0.42
C THR A 321 24.44 2.60 -0.55
N VAL A 322 23.24 2.30 -1.06
CA VAL A 322 22.98 1.24 -2.06
C VAL A 322 22.81 1.81 -3.46
N LYS A 323 22.11 2.95 -3.60
CA LYS A 323 22.00 3.72 -4.85
C LYS A 323 22.09 5.22 -4.59
N ASN A 324 22.86 5.93 -5.41
CA ASN A 324 23.00 7.37 -5.31
C ASN A 324 23.00 8.02 -6.71
N ALA A 325 23.71 9.13 -6.90
CA ALA A 325 23.83 9.77 -8.20
C ALA A 325 24.54 8.89 -9.24
N ASP A 326 25.50 8.05 -8.83
CA ASP A 326 26.11 6.95 -9.60
C ASP A 326 26.55 7.30 -11.04
N LYS A 327 26.93 8.57 -11.27
CA LYS A 327 27.22 9.11 -12.61
C LYS A 327 28.58 9.79 -12.75
N ASP A 328 29.11 10.32 -11.65
CA ASP A 328 30.39 11.02 -11.62
C ASP A 328 31.39 10.16 -10.83
N LYS A 329 32.56 9.86 -11.42
CA LYS A 329 33.65 9.13 -10.75
C LYS A 329 34.07 9.74 -9.40
N ASN A 330 33.90 11.05 -9.24
CA ASN A 330 34.20 11.81 -8.02
C ASN A 330 32.94 12.10 -7.17
N GLY A 331 31.79 11.53 -7.55
CA GLY A 331 30.52 11.71 -6.87
C GLY A 331 30.27 10.68 -5.76
N MET A 332 29.04 10.72 -5.23
CA MET A 332 28.54 9.71 -4.31
C MET A 332 28.11 8.47 -5.10
N TRP A 333 28.57 7.30 -4.66
CA TRP A 333 28.21 6.02 -5.24
C TRP A 333 27.57 5.10 -4.22
N GLY A 334 26.51 4.40 -4.66
CA GLY A 334 25.94 3.27 -3.94
C GLY A 334 26.58 1.95 -4.36
N TRP A 335 26.72 1.00 -3.43
CA TRP A 335 27.35 -0.29 -3.73
C TRP A 335 26.52 -1.14 -4.70
N GLY A 336 25.20 -0.99 -4.71
CA GLY A 336 24.30 -1.73 -5.62
C GLY A 336 24.57 -1.41 -7.08
N SER A 337 25.01 -0.18 -7.37
CA SER A 337 25.41 0.23 -8.72
C SER A 337 26.76 -0.38 -9.16
N GLN A 338 27.46 -1.05 -8.23
CA GLN A 338 28.68 -1.83 -8.49
C GLN A 338 28.41 -3.34 -8.56
N ALA A 339 27.14 -3.77 -8.62
CA ALA A 339 26.73 -5.18 -8.72
C ALA A 339 27.45 -5.93 -9.86
N GLY A 340 27.66 -5.28 -11.01
CA GLY A 340 28.39 -5.86 -12.15
C GLY A 340 29.87 -6.16 -11.90
N LEU A 341 30.45 -5.71 -10.77
CA LEU A 341 31.79 -6.13 -10.34
C LEU A 341 31.80 -7.50 -9.68
N ILE A 342 30.65 -7.94 -9.13
CA ILE A 342 30.57 -9.17 -8.34
C ILE A 342 29.70 -10.24 -8.97
N PHE A 343 28.62 -9.87 -9.67
CA PHE A 343 27.71 -10.82 -10.32
C PHE A 343 28.12 -11.13 -11.75
N ASP A 344 27.97 -12.40 -12.13
CA ASP A 344 28.25 -12.93 -13.46
C ASP A 344 27.02 -12.72 -14.37
N PRO A 345 27.07 -11.77 -15.34
CA PRO A 345 25.91 -11.43 -16.17
C PRO A 345 25.46 -12.59 -17.06
N ASP A 346 26.31 -13.58 -17.30
CA ASP A 346 25.94 -14.77 -18.08
C ASP A 346 25.03 -15.72 -17.30
N LYS A 347 24.93 -15.56 -15.97
CA LYS A 347 24.20 -16.48 -15.08
C LYS A 347 23.03 -15.86 -14.34
N ILE A 348 23.04 -14.53 -14.15
CA ILE A 348 22.04 -13.85 -13.32
C ILE A 348 21.79 -12.43 -13.82
N THR A 349 20.56 -11.97 -13.68
CA THR A 349 20.17 -10.57 -13.92
C THR A 349 20.02 -9.86 -12.57
N TRP A 350 20.29 -8.56 -12.52
CA TRP A 350 20.05 -7.76 -11.33
C TRP A 350 19.47 -6.39 -11.67
N GLU A 351 18.80 -5.78 -10.69
CA GLU A 351 18.35 -4.40 -10.77
C GLU A 351 18.54 -3.69 -9.44
N ASN A 352 19.18 -2.53 -9.49
CA ASN A 352 19.34 -1.65 -8.34
C ASN A 352 18.14 -0.71 -8.20
N VAL A 353 17.16 -1.16 -7.41
CA VAL A 353 15.90 -0.47 -7.11
C VAL A 353 15.93 0.24 -5.76
N ALA A 354 17.10 0.36 -5.12
CA ALA A 354 17.30 1.21 -3.96
C ALA A 354 17.02 2.68 -4.30
N MET A 355 16.74 3.51 -3.29
CA MET A 355 16.46 4.92 -3.50
C MET A 355 17.07 5.78 -2.39
N ALA A 356 17.83 6.80 -2.79
CA ALA A 356 18.48 7.71 -1.88
C ALA A 356 17.48 8.37 -0.90
N GLY A 357 17.87 8.40 0.37
CA GLY A 357 17.09 9.00 1.45
C GLY A 357 15.88 8.19 1.93
N ARG A 358 15.66 6.95 1.45
CA ARG A 358 14.53 6.14 1.94
C ARG A 358 14.90 5.37 3.22
N SER A 359 13.92 5.22 4.10
CA SER A 359 13.90 4.26 5.20
C SER A 359 13.03 3.07 4.80
N THR A 360 12.97 2.03 5.63
CA THR A 360 12.02 0.92 5.42
C THR A 360 10.57 1.42 5.26
N ARG A 361 10.14 2.34 6.14
CA ARG A 361 8.82 2.98 6.09
C ARG A 361 8.57 3.75 4.80
N SER A 362 9.44 4.70 4.45
CA SER A 362 9.19 5.54 3.27
C SER A 362 9.34 4.77 1.97
N TYR A 363 10.18 3.72 1.93
CA TYR A 363 10.27 2.82 0.79
C TYR A 363 8.96 2.03 0.57
N LEU A 364 8.33 1.55 1.64
CA LEU A 364 7.02 0.89 1.58
C LEU A 364 5.92 1.88 1.21
N ARG A 365 5.82 3.02 1.92
CA ARG A 365 4.77 4.04 1.71
C ARG A 365 4.75 4.62 0.30
N GLU A 366 5.91 4.74 -0.35
CA GLU A 366 6.02 5.22 -1.74
C GLU A 366 5.70 4.13 -2.80
N GLY A 367 5.24 2.94 -2.38
CA GLY A 367 4.91 1.84 -3.29
C GLY A 367 6.12 1.19 -3.97
N ARG A 368 7.36 1.49 -3.53
CA ARG A 368 8.58 0.92 -4.14
C ARG A 368 8.73 -0.55 -3.81
N TRP A 369 8.42 -0.92 -2.57
CA TRP A 369 8.41 -2.30 -2.16
C TRP A 369 7.37 -3.11 -2.93
N ASP A 370 6.17 -2.56 -3.14
CA ASP A 370 5.11 -3.24 -3.89
C ASP A 370 5.55 -3.57 -5.32
N LYS A 371 6.29 -2.68 -5.99
CA LYS A 371 6.88 -2.96 -7.31
C LYS A 371 7.86 -4.13 -7.32
N VAL A 372 8.64 -4.29 -6.25
CA VAL A 372 9.50 -5.46 -6.08
C VAL A 372 8.63 -6.69 -5.88
N TYR A 373 7.75 -6.67 -4.87
CA TYR A 373 6.86 -7.78 -4.52
C TYR A 373 6.02 -8.29 -5.71
N ASN A 374 5.51 -7.39 -6.55
CA ASN A 374 4.72 -7.75 -7.73
C ASN A 374 5.57 -8.34 -8.87
N ALA A 375 6.87 -8.05 -8.91
CA ALA A 375 7.81 -8.53 -9.94
C ALA A 375 8.48 -9.87 -9.59
N LEU A 376 8.37 -10.32 -8.33
CA LEU A 376 9.03 -11.53 -7.85
C LEU A 376 8.47 -12.79 -8.50
N GLN A 377 9.40 -13.66 -8.89
CA GLN A 377 9.16 -15.00 -9.37
C GLN A 377 9.90 -16.01 -8.48
N PRO A 378 9.44 -17.27 -8.39
CA PRO A 378 10.16 -18.31 -7.67
C PRO A 378 11.60 -18.46 -8.15
N GLY A 379 12.55 -18.50 -7.21
CA GLY A 379 13.98 -18.60 -7.50
C GLY A 379 14.72 -17.25 -7.60
N ASP A 380 14.01 -16.13 -7.56
CA ASP A 380 14.64 -14.80 -7.43
C ASP A 380 15.29 -14.58 -6.07
N PHE A 381 16.16 -13.57 -5.97
CA PHE A 381 16.80 -13.11 -4.74
C PHE A 381 16.46 -11.64 -4.47
N VAL A 382 16.30 -11.29 -3.19
CA VAL A 382 16.10 -9.90 -2.78
C VAL A 382 17.10 -9.52 -1.70
N LEU A 383 17.96 -8.56 -2.02
CA LEU A 383 18.91 -7.97 -1.08
C LEU A 383 18.23 -6.80 -0.37
N ILE A 384 18.14 -6.86 0.96
CA ILE A 384 17.42 -5.88 1.78
C ILE A 384 18.41 -5.17 2.70
N GLN A 385 18.69 -3.88 2.44
CA GLN A 385 19.62 -3.09 3.25
C GLN A 385 19.04 -1.71 3.62
N PHE A 386 18.61 -1.53 4.87
CA PHE A 386 18.10 -0.24 5.37
C PHE A 386 18.72 0.15 6.72
N GLY A 387 18.32 1.29 7.29
CA GLY A 387 18.74 1.71 8.61
C GLY A 387 19.31 3.12 8.66
N HIS A 388 20.04 3.64 7.66
CA HIS A 388 20.67 4.97 7.80
C HIS A 388 19.65 6.10 7.97
N ASN A 389 18.42 5.92 7.49
CA ASN A 389 17.35 6.90 7.52
C ASN A 389 16.20 6.54 8.48
N ASP A 390 16.24 5.37 9.13
CA ASP A 390 15.10 4.80 9.83
C ASP A 390 14.90 5.38 11.23
N ILE A 391 15.99 5.69 11.94
CA ILE A 391 15.92 6.30 13.28
C ILE A 391 16.14 7.82 13.15
N CYS A 392 15.04 8.52 12.90
CA CYS A 392 14.90 9.97 12.94
C CYS A 392 13.50 10.32 13.50
N PRO A 393 13.16 11.60 13.71
CA PRO A 393 11.80 11.97 14.12
C PRO A 393 10.74 11.38 13.16
N ILE A 394 9.64 10.88 13.73
CA ILE A 394 8.62 10.11 13.00
C ILE A 394 7.71 11.03 12.18
N THR A 395 7.35 12.19 12.73
CA THR A 395 6.34 13.11 12.20
C THR A 395 6.93 14.29 11.43
N ASP A 396 8.26 14.37 11.30
CA ASP A 396 8.92 15.47 10.61
C ASP A 396 8.60 15.51 9.11
N LYS A 397 9.03 16.59 8.45
CA LYS A 397 8.82 16.80 7.00
C LYS A 397 9.34 15.68 6.10
N LYS A 398 10.25 14.83 6.58
CA LYS A 398 10.82 13.73 5.80
C LYS A 398 9.99 12.45 5.96
N GLU A 399 9.32 12.28 7.10
CA GLU A 399 8.44 11.15 7.42
C GLU A 399 9.13 9.79 7.22
N ARG A 400 10.42 9.72 7.57
CA ARG A 400 11.24 8.51 7.42
C ARG A 400 11.29 7.69 8.69
N GLY A 401 11.09 8.33 9.84
CA GLY A 401 11.27 7.72 11.15
C GLY A 401 10.37 6.51 11.37
N VAL A 402 10.91 5.49 12.02
CA VAL A 402 10.21 4.28 12.47
C VAL A 402 10.34 4.12 13.99
N ILE A 403 9.56 3.23 14.59
CA ILE A 403 9.70 2.92 16.02
C ILE A 403 11.03 2.14 16.22
N PRO A 404 11.95 2.61 17.08
CA PRO A 404 13.22 1.91 17.30
C PRO A 404 13.03 0.51 17.90
N GLY A 405 13.83 -0.45 17.44
CA GLY A 405 13.83 -1.82 17.96
C GLY A 405 13.15 -2.85 17.08
N THR A 406 13.03 -4.05 17.61
CA THR A 406 12.57 -5.26 16.90
C THR A 406 11.23 -5.77 17.38
N ALA A 407 10.72 -5.29 18.50
CA ALA A 407 9.41 -5.66 19.01
C ALA A 407 8.33 -5.48 17.94
N ASP A 408 7.40 -6.41 17.84
CA ASP A 408 6.25 -6.31 16.94
C ASP A 408 5.26 -5.27 17.48
N THR A 409 5.51 -4.00 17.17
CA THR A 409 4.77 -2.85 17.68
C THR A 409 4.47 -1.85 16.58
N CYS A 410 3.38 -1.13 16.76
CA CYS A 410 2.94 -0.05 15.91
C CYS A 410 2.25 1.04 16.73
N HIS A 411 2.18 2.26 16.19
CA HIS A 411 1.43 3.36 16.77
C HIS A 411 0.86 4.27 15.68
N VAL A 412 -0.29 4.89 15.94
CA VAL A 412 -0.92 5.85 15.02
C VAL A 412 -0.31 7.22 15.28
N TYR A 413 0.31 7.81 14.27
CA TYR A 413 0.88 9.16 14.33
C TYR A 413 0.11 10.09 13.40
N GLN A 414 -0.06 11.34 13.83
CA GLN A 414 -0.51 12.42 12.97
C GLN A 414 0.72 13.14 12.37
N MET A 415 0.80 13.25 11.05
CA MET A 415 1.95 13.88 10.39
C MET A 415 1.89 15.40 10.51
N GLU A 416 3.05 16.04 10.70
CA GLU A 416 3.13 17.51 10.82
C GLU A 416 2.95 18.23 9.48
N THR A 417 3.16 17.52 8.37
CA THR A 417 3.15 18.03 6.99
C THR A 417 1.75 18.38 6.51
N ASP A 418 0.79 17.48 6.73
CA ASP A 418 -0.55 17.54 6.16
C ASP A 418 -1.66 17.13 7.16
N GLY A 419 -1.30 16.74 8.38
CA GLY A 419 -2.24 16.30 9.40
C GLY A 419 -2.84 14.90 9.17
N ARG A 420 -2.34 14.13 8.19
CA ARG A 420 -2.80 12.76 7.93
C ARG A 420 -2.40 11.82 9.05
N TYR A 421 -3.20 10.80 9.29
CA TYR A 421 -2.87 9.74 10.24
C TYR A 421 -2.22 8.56 9.53
N GLU A 422 -1.14 8.03 10.12
CA GLU A 422 -0.42 6.86 9.63
C GLU A 422 -0.10 5.91 10.78
N VAL A 423 -0.31 4.61 10.57
CA VAL A 423 0.20 3.57 11.45
C VAL A 423 1.69 3.37 11.13
N VAL A 424 2.56 3.70 12.09
CA VAL A 424 4.01 3.51 11.96
C VAL A 424 4.44 2.32 12.79
N TYR A 425 5.19 1.42 12.17
CA TYR A 425 5.68 0.19 12.77
C TYR A 425 7.12 0.29 13.25
N SER A 426 7.58 -0.70 14.00
CA SER A 426 8.99 -0.83 14.40
C SER A 426 9.91 -1.21 13.25
N PHE A 427 11.20 -0.92 13.40
CA PHE A 427 12.22 -1.29 12.41
C PHE A 427 12.21 -2.80 12.11
N GLY A 428 12.18 -3.64 13.15
CA GLY A 428 12.11 -5.09 12.96
C GLY A 428 10.82 -5.56 12.29
N TRP A 429 9.69 -4.87 12.52
CA TRP A 429 8.44 -5.19 11.85
C TRP A 429 8.54 -5.02 10.33
N TYR A 430 9.10 -3.90 9.85
CA TYR A 430 9.26 -3.68 8.42
C TYR A 430 10.19 -4.71 7.78
N LEU A 431 11.28 -5.07 8.45
CA LEU A 431 12.17 -6.11 7.96
C LEU A 431 11.45 -7.47 7.87
N ARG A 432 10.68 -7.86 8.90
CA ARG A 432 9.86 -9.08 8.87
C ARG A 432 8.84 -9.06 7.74
N LYS A 433 8.20 -7.92 7.48
CA LYS A 433 7.26 -7.75 6.37
C LYS A 433 7.94 -8.03 5.03
N PHE A 434 9.10 -7.40 4.81
CA PHE A 434 9.85 -7.59 3.57
C PHE A 434 10.30 -9.04 3.39
N ILE A 435 10.75 -9.70 4.46
CA ILE A 435 11.13 -11.11 4.42
C ILE A 435 9.95 -12.00 4.07
N ASP A 436 8.80 -11.81 4.72
CA ASP A 436 7.59 -12.62 4.52
C ASP A 436 7.04 -12.45 3.09
N ASP A 437 6.99 -11.20 2.60
CA ASP A 437 6.55 -10.89 1.23
C ASP A 437 7.43 -11.58 0.17
N VAL A 438 8.75 -11.64 0.37
CA VAL A 438 9.67 -12.30 -0.56
C VAL A 438 9.46 -13.82 -0.55
N ARG A 439 9.31 -14.41 0.64
CA ARG A 439 9.07 -15.85 0.80
C ARG A 439 7.73 -16.28 0.22
N GLU A 440 6.68 -15.47 0.38
CA GLU A 440 5.36 -15.73 -0.21
C GLU A 440 5.44 -15.92 -1.73
N LYS A 441 6.33 -15.17 -2.40
CA LYS A 441 6.54 -15.25 -3.86
C LYS A 441 7.49 -16.36 -4.30
N GLY A 442 7.99 -17.18 -3.36
CA GLY A 442 8.95 -18.24 -3.64
C GLY A 442 10.37 -17.73 -3.93
N ALA A 443 10.64 -16.46 -3.64
CA ALA A 443 11.96 -15.85 -3.77
C ALA A 443 12.75 -15.95 -2.43
N THR A 444 14.04 -15.67 -2.47
CA THR A 444 14.95 -15.78 -1.32
C THR A 444 15.33 -14.40 -0.78
N PRO A 445 14.86 -13.99 0.41
CA PRO A 445 15.30 -12.75 1.03
C PRO A 445 16.66 -12.91 1.69
N ILE A 446 17.50 -11.88 1.58
CA ILE A 446 18.81 -11.80 2.23
C ILE A 446 18.92 -10.44 2.91
N LEU A 447 19.03 -10.44 4.23
CA LEU A 447 19.27 -9.20 4.98
C LEU A 447 20.74 -8.81 4.90
N LEU A 448 20.98 -7.53 4.66
CA LEU A 448 22.29 -6.91 4.71
C LEU A 448 22.27 -5.84 5.80
N SER A 449 23.24 -5.87 6.72
CA SER A 449 23.39 -4.76 7.66
C SER A 449 23.72 -3.45 6.91
N LEU A 450 23.57 -2.29 7.54
CA LEU A 450 24.02 -1.04 6.94
C LEU A 450 25.55 -1.04 6.66
N THR A 451 26.00 -0.20 5.73
CA THR A 451 27.43 0.06 5.55
C THR A 451 27.99 0.92 6.69
N PRO A 452 29.29 0.78 7.05
CA PRO A 452 29.87 1.60 8.10
C PRO A 452 29.98 3.07 7.67
N ARG A 453 29.93 3.97 8.65
CA ARG A 453 30.23 5.39 8.49
C ARG A 453 31.72 5.65 8.67
N ASN A 454 32.23 6.78 8.16
CA ASN A 454 33.59 7.24 8.40
C ASN A 454 33.74 7.84 9.81
N GLU A 455 33.41 7.06 10.84
CA GLU A 455 33.50 7.46 12.23
C GLU A 455 34.46 6.56 13.00
N TRP A 456 35.40 7.18 13.70
CA TRP A 456 36.56 6.50 14.29
C TRP A 456 36.73 6.83 15.78
N PRO A 457 35.70 6.68 16.63
CA PRO A 457 35.68 7.25 17.99
C PRO A 457 36.87 6.85 18.87
N THR A 458 37.41 5.64 18.66
CA THR A 458 38.55 5.09 19.41
C THR A 458 39.75 4.78 18.52
N GLY A 459 39.81 5.36 17.32
CA GLY A 459 40.83 5.03 16.32
C GLY A 459 40.58 3.72 15.57
N LYS A 460 39.37 3.17 15.71
CA LYS A 460 38.77 2.09 14.92
C LYS A 460 37.38 2.51 14.43
N ILE A 461 36.90 1.94 13.32
CA ILE A 461 35.56 2.19 12.79
C ILE A 461 34.49 1.89 13.84
N GLU A 462 33.52 2.79 13.98
CA GLU A 462 32.32 2.59 14.79
C GLU A 462 31.60 1.30 14.36
N ARG A 463 31.43 0.38 15.32
CA ARG A 463 30.55 -0.78 15.16
C ARG A 463 29.21 -0.45 15.79
N ARG A 464 28.12 -0.58 15.03
CA ARG A 464 26.75 -0.39 15.54
C ARG A 464 26.16 -1.70 16.03
N ASN A 465 26.98 -2.51 16.69
CA ASN A 465 26.62 -3.87 17.08
C ASN A 465 25.55 -3.92 18.18
N ASP A 466 25.42 -2.87 19.00
CA ASP A 466 24.44 -2.80 20.10
C ASP A 466 23.10 -2.13 19.70
N THR A 467 23.04 -1.58 18.48
CA THR A 467 21.83 -0.93 17.92
C THR A 467 21.36 -1.67 16.68
N TYR A 468 21.54 -1.13 15.47
CA TYR A 468 21.09 -1.77 14.23
C TYR A 468 21.67 -3.17 14.05
N GLY A 469 22.97 -3.37 14.33
CA GLY A 469 23.59 -4.68 14.23
C GLY A 469 22.94 -5.72 15.15
N ARG A 470 22.49 -5.30 16.34
CA ARG A 470 21.71 -6.13 17.25
C ARG A 470 20.32 -6.40 16.67
N TRP A 471 19.61 -5.36 16.21
CA TRP A 471 18.27 -5.51 15.64
C TRP A 471 18.23 -6.41 14.40
N TYR A 472 19.24 -6.32 13.52
CA TYR A 472 19.41 -7.25 12.41
C TYR A 472 19.52 -8.69 12.90
N ARG A 473 20.38 -8.97 13.88
CA ARG A 473 20.58 -10.32 14.43
C ARG A 473 19.36 -10.85 15.18
N GLU A 474 18.63 -9.99 15.87
CA GLU A 474 17.35 -10.33 16.51
C GLU A 474 16.32 -10.76 15.44
N VAL A 475 16.11 -9.98 14.38
CA VAL A 475 15.22 -10.34 13.26
C VAL A 475 15.67 -11.64 12.57
N VAL A 476 16.98 -11.84 12.41
CA VAL A 476 17.54 -13.07 11.86
C VAL A 476 17.22 -14.27 12.75
N SER A 477 17.35 -14.14 14.07
CA SER A 477 17.02 -15.21 15.00
C SER A 477 15.52 -15.55 15.01
N GLU A 478 14.67 -14.55 14.79
CA GLU A 478 13.20 -14.72 14.75
C GLU A 478 12.71 -15.34 13.44
N THR A 479 13.36 -15.01 12.32
CA THR A 479 12.85 -15.34 10.97
C THR A 479 13.64 -16.43 10.26
N GLY A 480 14.87 -16.73 10.71
CA GLY A 480 15.80 -17.62 10.01
C GLY A 480 16.23 -17.12 8.63
N VAL A 481 16.12 -15.82 8.34
CA VAL A 481 16.60 -15.23 7.08
C VAL A 481 18.13 -15.24 7.02
N ASP A 482 18.69 -15.44 5.83
CA ASP A 482 20.13 -15.30 5.61
C ASP A 482 20.59 -13.86 5.84
N PHE A 483 21.77 -13.71 6.47
CA PHE A 483 22.29 -12.41 6.89
C PHE A 483 23.76 -12.22 6.54
N VAL A 484 24.04 -11.21 5.71
CA VAL A 484 25.40 -10.75 5.45
C VAL A 484 25.67 -9.49 6.26
N ASP A 485 26.55 -9.61 7.25
CA ASP A 485 27.02 -8.51 8.10
C ASP A 485 28.06 -7.64 7.36
N ILE A 486 27.61 -6.97 6.30
CA ILE A 486 28.45 -6.09 5.48
C ILE A 486 29.04 -4.93 6.30
N HIS A 487 28.39 -4.53 7.42
CA HIS A 487 28.89 -3.51 8.34
C HIS A 487 30.24 -3.97 8.87
N ASN A 488 30.27 -5.15 9.49
CA ASN A 488 31.47 -5.67 10.11
C ASN A 488 32.52 -6.08 9.07
N ILE A 489 32.13 -6.67 7.94
CA ILE A 489 33.07 -7.05 6.87
C ILE A 489 33.80 -5.80 6.32
N SER A 490 33.07 -4.73 6.00
CA SER A 490 33.66 -3.49 5.48
C SER A 490 34.44 -2.74 6.56
N ALA A 491 33.97 -2.74 7.80
CA ALA A 491 34.68 -2.11 8.90
C ALA A 491 36.00 -2.84 9.23
N ASP A 492 36.05 -4.17 9.17
CA ASP A 492 37.29 -4.94 9.33
C ASP A 492 38.32 -4.60 8.24
N PHE A 493 37.85 -4.42 7.00
CA PHE A 493 38.71 -3.99 5.90
C PHE A 493 39.32 -2.61 6.16
N LEU A 494 38.50 -1.64 6.59
CA LEU A 494 38.94 -0.29 6.89
C LEU A 494 39.89 -0.27 8.10
N ASP A 495 39.54 -0.97 9.18
CA ASP A 495 40.36 -1.08 10.40
C ASP A 495 41.74 -1.66 10.07
N LYS A 496 41.79 -2.74 9.29
CA LYS A 496 43.06 -3.36 8.86
C LYS A 496 43.98 -2.37 8.12
N LYS A 497 43.41 -1.41 7.39
CA LYS A 497 44.16 -0.46 6.57
C LYS A 497 44.52 0.83 7.30
N PHE A 498 43.66 1.27 8.23
CA PHE A 498 43.73 2.65 8.74
C PHE A 498 43.66 2.79 10.26
N ALA A 499 43.29 1.75 11.02
CA ALA A 499 43.17 1.85 12.46
C ALA A 499 44.50 2.29 13.10
N GLY A 500 44.40 3.06 14.18
CA GLY A 500 45.56 3.60 14.88
C GLY A 500 45.18 4.43 16.09
N LYS A 501 46.17 4.95 16.81
CA LYS A 501 45.93 5.68 18.08
C LYS A 501 45.27 7.05 17.91
N ASN A 502 45.26 7.62 16.70
CA ASN A 502 44.71 8.95 16.44
C ASN A 502 43.44 8.83 15.57
N PRO A 503 42.24 8.98 16.16
CA PRO A 503 40.95 9.00 15.46
C PRO A 503 40.90 9.83 14.18
N GLU A 504 41.34 11.09 14.26
CA GLU A 504 41.26 12.04 13.15
C GLU A 504 42.14 11.62 11.98
N ARG A 505 43.35 11.11 12.28
CA ARG A 505 44.26 10.58 11.25
C ARG A 505 43.69 9.32 10.58
N CYS A 506 42.96 8.48 11.32
CA CYS A 506 42.28 7.32 10.74
C CYS A 506 41.16 7.77 9.78
N LYS A 507 40.31 8.71 10.23
CA LYS A 507 39.22 9.31 9.45
C LYS A 507 39.73 9.97 8.16
N GLN A 508 40.81 10.75 8.25
CA GLN A 508 41.43 11.41 7.12
C GLN A 508 41.98 10.41 6.11
N LYS A 509 42.70 9.36 6.54
CA LYS A 509 43.21 8.33 5.62
C LYS A 509 42.10 7.51 4.96
N ALA A 510 41.02 7.22 5.70
CA ALA A 510 39.88 6.48 5.19
C ALA A 510 38.98 7.32 4.27
N SER A 511 39.08 8.66 4.30
CA SER A 511 38.24 9.57 3.51
C SER A 511 38.18 9.27 2.02
N ILE A 512 39.22 8.65 1.43
CA ILE A 512 39.21 8.24 0.02
C ILE A 512 38.06 7.28 -0.32
N TYR A 513 37.54 6.53 0.66
CA TYR A 513 36.40 5.60 0.50
C TYR A 513 35.05 6.31 0.68
N PHE A 514 35.04 7.58 1.06
CA PHE A 514 33.85 8.37 1.32
C PHE A 514 33.83 9.62 0.42
N ASN A 515 32.67 10.22 0.22
CA ASN A 515 32.52 11.38 -0.66
C ASN A 515 32.06 12.61 0.11
N ASN A 516 33.03 13.38 0.62
CA ASN A 516 32.84 14.68 1.30
C ASN A 516 31.98 14.66 2.57
N ASP A 517 31.45 13.51 2.99
CA ASP A 517 30.76 13.32 4.26
C ASP A 517 31.09 11.96 4.90
N HIS A 518 30.47 11.66 6.04
CA HIS A 518 30.74 10.45 6.81
C HIS A 518 29.87 9.22 6.42
N THR A 519 28.94 9.34 5.47
CA THR A 519 27.97 8.28 5.14
C THR A 519 28.10 7.79 3.72
N HIS A 520 28.16 8.70 2.75
CA HIS A 520 28.12 8.37 1.34
C HIS A 520 29.51 7.97 0.85
N THR A 521 29.57 6.83 0.16
CA THR A 521 30.82 6.30 -0.36
C THR A 521 31.25 6.98 -1.64
N SER A 522 32.56 7.08 -1.85
CA SER A 522 33.13 7.32 -3.18
C SER A 522 32.97 6.07 -4.05
N LEU A 523 33.34 6.14 -5.33
CA LEU A 523 33.33 4.96 -6.20
C LEU A 523 34.11 3.79 -5.59
N ILE A 524 35.34 4.01 -5.12
CA ILE A 524 36.15 2.93 -4.52
C ILE A 524 35.55 2.40 -3.21
N GLY A 525 34.81 3.23 -2.46
CA GLY A 525 34.02 2.83 -1.29
C GLY A 525 32.87 1.89 -1.67
N ALA A 526 32.10 2.27 -2.69
CA ALA A 526 31.00 1.45 -3.20
C ALA A 526 31.51 0.09 -3.72
N GLN A 527 32.65 0.07 -4.43
CA GLN A 527 33.29 -1.16 -4.90
C GLN A 527 33.77 -2.05 -3.76
N MET A 528 34.30 -1.45 -2.69
CA MET A 528 34.73 -2.16 -1.49
C MET A 528 33.53 -2.82 -0.79
N ASN A 529 32.42 -2.09 -0.62
CA ASN A 529 31.18 -2.64 -0.07
C ASN A 529 30.59 -3.76 -0.94
N ALA A 530 30.55 -3.62 -2.28
CA ALA A 530 30.10 -4.71 -3.15
C ALA A 530 30.95 -5.97 -2.99
N LYS A 531 32.28 -5.83 -2.86
CA LYS A 531 33.17 -6.97 -2.55
C LYS A 531 32.95 -7.56 -1.16
N SER A 532 32.57 -6.74 -0.18
CA SER A 532 32.16 -7.22 1.15
C SER A 532 30.91 -8.10 1.08
N LEU A 533 29.92 -7.75 0.25
CA LEU A 533 28.76 -8.61 -0.02
C LEU A 533 29.20 -9.95 -0.62
N ALA A 534 30.02 -9.95 -1.68
CA ALA A 534 30.50 -11.18 -2.31
C ALA A 534 31.28 -12.07 -1.31
N LYS A 535 32.10 -11.46 -0.45
CA LYS A 535 32.80 -12.17 0.63
C LYS A 535 31.82 -12.78 1.62
N GLY A 536 30.82 -12.03 2.07
CA GLY A 536 29.80 -12.50 3.00
C GLY A 536 28.99 -13.66 2.44
N LEU A 537 28.51 -13.57 1.20
CA LEU A 537 27.78 -14.66 0.53
C LEU A 537 28.61 -15.94 0.44
N LYS A 538 29.92 -15.82 0.13
CA LYS A 538 30.84 -16.97 0.11
C LYS A 538 31.04 -17.58 1.49
N GLN A 539 31.15 -16.75 2.54
CA GLN A 539 31.30 -17.21 3.93
C GLN A 539 30.05 -17.92 4.46
N LEU A 540 28.86 -17.49 4.03
CA LEU A 540 27.60 -18.14 4.35
C LEU A 540 27.36 -19.43 3.55
N HIS A 541 28.18 -19.72 2.54
CA HIS A 541 27.88 -20.75 1.52
C HIS A 541 26.50 -20.57 0.88
N HIS A 542 26.05 -19.33 0.75
CA HIS A 542 24.72 -19.00 0.26
C HIS A 542 24.57 -19.36 -1.24
N PRO A 543 23.43 -19.90 -1.72
CA PRO A 543 23.23 -20.26 -3.12
C PRO A 543 23.55 -19.14 -4.13
N LEU A 544 23.24 -17.89 -3.77
CA LEU A 544 23.57 -16.70 -4.58
C LEU A 544 25.09 -16.58 -4.89
N ALA A 545 25.96 -17.18 -4.07
CA ALA A 545 27.41 -17.16 -4.30
C ALA A 545 27.82 -17.88 -5.60
N ASN A 546 26.99 -18.80 -6.11
CA ASN A 546 27.24 -19.53 -7.37
C ASN A 546 27.17 -18.63 -8.61
N TYR A 547 26.52 -17.47 -8.48
CA TYR A 547 26.35 -16.47 -9.52
C TYR A 547 27.38 -15.34 -9.43
N LEU A 548 28.37 -15.46 -8.55
CA LEU A 548 29.46 -14.51 -8.47
C LEU A 548 30.50 -14.78 -9.57
N LYS A 549 31.17 -13.72 -10.02
CA LYS A 549 32.37 -13.82 -10.86
C LYS A 549 33.44 -14.64 -10.15
N LYS A 550 34.16 -15.45 -10.92
CA LYS A 550 35.26 -16.30 -10.44
C LYS A 550 36.42 -15.48 -9.89
#